data_AF-A0A8S3JUK5-F1
#
_entry.id   AF-A0A8S3JUK5-F1
#
_cell.length_a   1.000
_cell.length_b   1.000
_cell.length_c   1.000
_cell.angle_alpha   90.00
_cell.angle_beta   90.00
_cell.angle_gamma   90.00
#
_symmetry.space_group_name_H-M   'P 1'
#
loop_
_entity.id
_entity.type
_entity.pdbx_description
1 polymer ?
#
loop_
_entity_poly.entity_id
_entity_poly.type
_entity_poly.pdbx_seq_one_letter_code
_entity_poly.pdbx_strand_id
1 'polypeptide(L)'
;DYDNSPLCPFKPVCRDRPNGNYVDEYRPNCQFHYTCLESRTFNYTACEHGYRYSVPHQKCLPAKQVKCLGIRLHDSILCNFFLFCWFFFAEFYVRKA
;
A
#
# COMPACT_ATOMS: atom_id res chain seq x y z
N ASP A 1 16.51 -7.81 -17.72
CA ASP A 1 15.95 -6.44 -17.71
C ASP A 1 15.45 -6.07 -16.33
N TYR A 2 16.28 -5.34 -15.57
CA TYR A 2 15.89 -4.72 -14.32
C TYR A 2 15.65 -3.24 -14.60
N ASP A 3 14.39 -2.83 -14.59
CA ASP A 3 13.99 -1.44 -14.78
C ASP A 3 14.41 -0.62 -13.53
N ASN A 4 15.38 0.28 -13.72
CA ASN A 4 15.94 1.17 -12.69
C ASN A 4 15.27 2.56 -12.71
N SER A 5 14.01 2.64 -13.13
CA SER A 5 13.25 3.88 -13.04
C SER A 5 13.03 4.31 -11.58
N PRO A 6 13.18 5.61 -11.23
CA PRO A 6 13.00 6.16 -9.87
C PRO A 6 11.54 6.09 -9.38
N LEU A 7 10.62 5.68 -10.26
CA LEU A 7 9.33 5.13 -9.90
C LEU A 7 9.58 3.66 -9.58
N CYS A 8 9.86 3.37 -8.31
CA CYS A 8 10.15 2.05 -7.75
C CYS A 8 9.55 0.90 -8.58
N PRO A 9 10.30 -0.19 -8.88
CA PRO A 9 9.74 -1.37 -9.51
C PRO A 9 8.80 -2.07 -8.51
N PHE A 10 7.62 -1.49 -8.29
CA PHE A 10 6.65 -1.92 -7.31
C PHE A 10 5.81 -3.04 -7.92
N LYS A 11 6.47 -4.17 -8.21
CA LYS A 11 5.72 -5.42 -8.26
C LYS A 11 5.42 -5.76 -6.80
N PRO A 12 4.17 -5.68 -6.34
CA PRO A 12 3.83 -5.97 -4.96
C PRO A 12 4.26 -7.41 -4.63
N VAL A 13 4.90 -7.59 -3.48
CA VAL A 13 5.38 -8.90 -3.04
C VAL A 13 4.31 -9.54 -2.16
N CYS A 14 3.89 -10.75 -2.52
CA CYS A 14 2.91 -11.53 -1.77
C CYS A 14 3.46 -12.18 -0.48
N ARG A 15 4.54 -11.62 0.10
CA ARG A 15 5.13 -12.13 1.34
C ARG A 15 4.07 -11.98 2.43
N ASP A 16 3.72 -13.09 3.08
CA ASP A 16 2.70 -13.18 4.14
C ASP A 16 1.25 -12.91 3.72
N ARG A 17 0.95 -12.88 2.41
CA ARG A 17 -0.43 -12.79 1.92
C ARG A 17 -0.99 -14.19 1.58
N PRO A 18 -2.23 -14.52 1.97
CA PRO A 18 -2.87 -15.76 1.55
C PRO A 18 -3.13 -15.76 0.05
N ASN A 19 -3.36 -16.95 -0.51
CA ASN A 19 -3.66 -17.09 -1.93
C ASN A 19 -4.95 -16.32 -2.29
N GLY A 20 -4.90 -15.52 -3.35
CA GLY A 20 -6.04 -14.69 -3.77
C GLY A 20 -5.65 -13.54 -4.68
N ASN A 21 -6.64 -12.75 -5.09
CA ASN A 21 -6.39 -11.56 -5.90
C ASN A 21 -6.47 -10.28 -5.07
N TYR A 22 -5.54 -9.38 -5.35
CA TYR A 22 -5.33 -8.15 -4.59
C TYR A 22 -5.21 -6.97 -5.56
N VAL A 23 -5.64 -5.81 -5.07
CA VAL A 23 -5.39 -4.54 -5.74
C VAL A 23 -3.95 -4.09 -5.46
N ASP A 24 -3.34 -3.45 -6.45
CA ASP A 24 -2.11 -2.71 -6.21
C ASP A 24 -2.44 -1.43 -5.45
N GLU A 25 -2.16 -1.44 -4.15
CA GLU A 25 -2.43 -0.32 -3.26
C GLU A 25 -1.40 0.82 -3.46
N TYR A 26 -0.23 0.54 -4.04
CA TYR A 26 0.82 1.53 -4.28
C TYR A 26 0.50 2.47 -5.44
N ARG A 27 -0.47 2.10 -6.28
CA ARG A 27 -0.90 2.92 -7.41
C ARG A 27 -2.28 3.51 -7.15
N PRO A 28 -2.50 4.79 -7.52
CA PRO A 28 -3.81 5.39 -7.41
C PRO A 28 -4.83 4.66 -8.29
N ASN A 29 -6.10 4.75 -7.92
CA ASN A 29 -7.26 4.26 -8.68
C ASN A 29 -7.49 2.74 -8.73
N CYS A 30 -6.72 1.89 -8.03
CA CYS A 30 -6.77 0.41 -8.14
C CYS A 30 -6.95 -0.10 -9.57
N GLN A 31 -6.26 0.55 -10.50
CA GLN A 31 -6.29 0.12 -11.90
C GLN A 31 -5.51 -1.20 -12.07
N PHE A 32 -4.48 -1.39 -11.25
CA PHE A 32 -3.63 -2.58 -11.27
C PHE A 32 -4.08 -3.58 -10.21
N HIS A 33 -3.97 -4.86 -10.55
CA HIS A 33 -4.26 -5.98 -9.67
C HIS A 33 -3.27 -7.10 -9.92
N TYR A 34 -3.16 -7.99 -8.94
CA TYR A 34 -2.27 -9.14 -8.98
C TYR A 34 -2.86 -10.32 -8.22
N THR A 35 -2.40 -11.50 -8.59
CA THR A 35 -2.71 -12.75 -7.90
C THR A 35 -1.54 -13.13 -7.01
N CYS A 36 -1.80 -13.47 -5.76
CA CYS A 36 -0.85 -14.16 -4.89
C CYS A 36 -1.14 -15.65 -4.91
N LEU A 37 -0.11 -16.46 -5.17
CA LEU A 37 -0.10 -17.91 -5.03
C LEU A 37 1.22 -18.32 -4.40
N GLU A 38 1.19 -19.08 -3.29
CA GLU A 38 2.39 -19.61 -2.62
C GLU A 38 3.44 -18.53 -2.30
N SER A 39 2.96 -17.39 -1.77
CA SER A 39 3.78 -16.19 -1.47
C SER A 39 4.50 -15.56 -2.68
N ARG A 40 4.10 -15.93 -3.90
CA ARG A 40 4.60 -15.37 -5.16
C ARG A 40 3.53 -14.59 -5.89
N THR A 41 3.95 -13.54 -6.58
CA THR A 41 3.09 -12.63 -7.32
C THR A 41 2.96 -13.07 -8.78
N PHE A 42 1.74 -13.43 -9.17
CA PHE A 42 1.32 -13.84 -10.51
C PHE A 42 0.34 -12.82 -11.10
N ASN A 43 0.15 -12.89 -12.43
CA ASN A 43 -0.90 -12.16 -13.16
C ASN A 43 -1.03 -10.67 -12.82
N TYR A 44 0.09 -9.96 -12.70
CA TYR A 44 0.08 -8.51 -12.48
C TYR A 44 -0.39 -7.81 -13.76
N THR A 45 -1.64 -7.35 -13.78
CA THR A 45 -2.27 -6.77 -14.96
C THR A 45 -3.13 -5.55 -14.61
N ALA A 46 -3.37 -4.70 -15.59
CA ALA A 46 -4.20 -3.50 -15.46
C ALA A 46 -5.61 -3.76 -16.01
N CYS A 47 -6.61 -3.17 -15.36
CA CYS A 47 -7.94 -3.01 -15.95
C CYS A 47 -7.91 -1.98 -17.08
N GLU A 48 -8.81 -2.15 -18.05
CA GLU A 48 -9.03 -1.20 -19.13
C GLU A 48 -9.37 0.22 -18.62
N HIS A 49 -9.16 1.22 -19.47
CA HIS A 49 -9.45 2.61 -19.13
C HIS A 49 -10.91 2.79 -18.69
N GLY A 50 -11.10 3.45 -17.54
CA GLY A 50 -12.43 3.66 -16.96
C GLY A 50 -12.93 2.50 -16.08
N TYR A 51 -12.18 1.41 -15.99
CA TYR A 51 -12.44 0.29 -15.10
C TYR A 51 -11.42 0.23 -13.96
N ARG A 52 -11.85 -0.36 -12.84
CA ARG A 52 -11.05 -0.54 -11.62
C ARG A 52 -11.28 -1.94 -11.09
N TYR A 53 -10.25 -2.54 -10.50
CA TYR A 53 -10.38 -3.89 -9.98
C TYR A 53 -11.18 -3.90 -8.68
N SER A 54 -12.19 -4.75 -8.60
CA SER A 54 -13.02 -4.96 -7.43
C SER A 54 -12.65 -6.28 -6.77
N VAL A 55 -11.98 -6.24 -5.62
CA VAL A 55 -11.68 -7.43 -4.80
C VAL A 55 -12.93 -8.27 -4.46
N PRO A 56 -14.08 -7.71 -4.02
CA PRO A 56 -15.23 -8.55 -3.68
C PRO A 56 -15.84 -9.28 -4.89
N HIS A 57 -15.74 -8.71 -6.09
CA HIS A 57 -16.27 -9.32 -7.32
C HIS A 57 -15.20 -10.04 -8.16
N GLN A 58 -13.94 -9.96 -7.73
CA GLN A 58 -12.77 -10.52 -8.41
C GLN A 58 -12.65 -10.12 -9.89
N LYS A 59 -13.14 -8.92 -10.26
CA LYS A 59 -13.19 -8.45 -11.66
C LYS A 59 -13.04 -6.94 -11.78
N CYS A 60 -12.68 -6.50 -12.99
CA CYS A 60 -12.69 -5.09 -13.36
C CYS A 60 -14.14 -4.61 -13.49
N LEU A 61 -14.52 -3.62 -12.69
CA LEU A 61 -15.82 -2.96 -12.71
C LEU A 61 -15.65 -1.48 -13.10
N PRO A 62 -16.70 -0.83 -13.63
CA PRO A 62 -16.66 0.60 -13.92
C PRO A 62 -16.19 1.40 -12.70
N ALA A 63 -15.30 2.37 -12.92
CA ALA A 63 -14.68 3.17 -11.86
C ALA A 63 -15.68 3.81 -10.88
N LYS A 64 -16.89 4.14 -11.35
CA LYS A 64 -17.99 4.71 -10.54
C LYS A 64 -18.53 3.73 -9.47
N GLN A 65 -18.37 2.42 -9.68
CA GLN A 65 -18.88 1.38 -8.79
C GLN A 65 -17.83 0.88 -7.79
N VAL A 66 -16.55 1.20 -8.01
CA VAL A 66 -15.44 0.73 -7.19
C VAL A 66 -14.91 1.87 -6.31
N LYS A 67 -15.06 1.71 -5.00
CA LYS A 67 -14.44 2.59 -4.01
C LYS A 67 -13.01 2.14 -3.76
N CYS A 68 -12.08 2.77 -4.46
CA CYS A 68 -10.65 2.56 -4.25
C CYS A 68 -10.14 3.39 -3.10
N LEU A 69 -9.70 2.72 -2.04
CA LEU A 69 -8.84 3.32 -1.02
C LEU A 69 -7.41 3.34 -1.59
N GLY A 70 -7.20 4.11 -2.66
CA GLY A 70 -5.83 4.38 -3.13
C GLY A 70 -5.09 4.97 -1.95
N ILE A 71 -3.97 4.36 -1.56
CA ILE A 71 -3.19 4.85 -0.44
C ILE A 71 -2.84 6.31 -0.77
N ARG A 72 -3.36 7.25 0.03
CA ARG A 72 -2.69 8.54 0.20
C ARG A 72 -1.30 8.16 0.64
N LEU A 73 -0.31 8.33 -0.25
CA LEU A 73 1.12 8.30 0.06
C LEU A 73 1.29 8.38 1.56
N HIS A 74 1.64 7.25 2.18
CA HIS A 74 1.95 7.21 3.59
C HIS A 74 3.00 8.29 3.77
N ASP A 75 2.59 9.45 4.29
CA ASP A 75 3.46 10.54 4.61
C ASP A 75 4.60 9.93 5.41
N SER A 76 5.80 9.99 4.85
CA SER A 76 7.05 9.63 5.51
C SER A 76 7.36 10.56 6.70
N ILE A 77 6.34 11.07 7.40
CA ILE A 77 6.41 12.05 8.49
C ILE A 77 5.95 11.43 9.81
N LEU A 78 6.10 10.11 9.98
CA LEU A 78 6.10 9.47 11.31
C LEU A 78 7.42 8.76 11.62
N CYS A 79 8.51 9.10 10.93
CA CYS A 79 9.86 8.74 11.35
C CYS A 79 10.43 9.69 12.43
N ASN A 80 9.64 10.62 12.99
CA ASN A 80 10.17 11.61 13.95
C ASN A 80 9.20 12.10 15.04
N PHE A 81 8.15 11.35 15.41
CA PHE A 81 7.28 11.73 16.55
C PHE A 81 7.54 10.93 17.83
N PHE A 82 8.20 9.78 17.76
CA PHE A 82 8.54 8.99 18.96
C PHE A 82 9.75 9.52 19.74
N LEU A 83 10.58 10.39 19.15
CA LEU A 83 11.75 10.99 19.83
C LEU A 83 11.41 12.23 20.67
N PHE A 84 10.30 12.92 20.40
CA PHE A 84 9.93 14.13 21.15
C PHE A 84 9.15 13.85 22.46
N CYS A 85 8.53 12.68 22.61
CA CYS A 85 7.83 12.34 23.87
C CYS A 85 8.78 11.90 25.00
N TRP A 86 10.01 11.47 24.71
CA TRP A 86 10.99 11.11 25.75
C TRP A 86 11.62 12.33 26.43
N PHE A 87 11.76 13.46 25.75
CA PHE A 87 12.39 14.64 26.34
C PHE A 87 11.49 15.39 27.35
N PHE A 88 10.17 15.38 27.20
CA PHE A 88 9.29 16.11 28.11
C PHE A 88 9.03 15.41 29.46
N PHE A 89 9.20 14.08 29.54
CA PHE A 89 8.99 13.36 30.82
C PHE A 89 10.18 13.45 31.79
N ALA A 90 11.37 13.80 31.31
CA ALA A 90 12.57 13.85 32.16
C ALA A 90 12.69 15.14 33.01
N GLU A 91 12.08 16.27 32.62
CA GLU A 91 12.19 17.50 33.41
C GLU A 91 11.25 17.57 34.63
N PHE A 92 10.17 16.78 34.67
CA PHE A 92 9.22 16.83 35.79
C PHE A 92 9.65 16.02 37.02
N TYR A 93 10.55 15.03 36.88
CA TYR A 93 10.97 14.18 38.00
C TYR A 93 12.08 14.80 38.87
N VAL A 94 12.83 15.78 38.37
CA VAL A 94 13.97 16.39 39.11
C VAL A 94 13.55 17.60 39.97
N ARG A 95 12.31 18.10 39.88
CA ARG A 95 11.82 19.20 40.73
C ARG A 95 11.06 18.76 41.99
N LYS A 96 11.05 17.46 42.30
CA LYS A 96 10.47 16.91 43.55
C LYS A 96 11.35 15.83 44.18
N ALA A 97 12.65 16.10 44.28
CA ALA A 97 13.56 15.43 45.21
C ALA A 97 14.32 16.51 46.00
#